data_AF-A0A6J4Y0I3-F1
#
_entry.id   AF-A0A6J4Y0I3-F1
#
_cell.length_a   1.000
_cell.length_b   1.000
_cell.length_c   1.000
_cell.angle_alpha   90.00
_cell.angle_beta   90.00
_cell.angle_gamma   90.00
#
_symmetry.space_group_name_H-M   'P 1'
#
loop_
_entity.id
_entity.type
_entity.pdbx_description
1 polymer ?
#
loop_
_entity_poly.entity_id
_entity_poly.type
_entity_poly.pdbx_seq_one_letter_code
_entity_poly.pdbx_strand_id
1 'polypeptide(L)'
;MTRFRLWHLKNVMLAANFLANLIGVLLIELFLLKTEGSIPQEFLQHPVSNIVNYVFYLAVSTFLLITTLIYERPIRVYLNAKFDEASVSSATEHAARQRLLNEPFVLMSLSFSMWLLSAIVYPIVYWALDIGRYWIQSACFMGLSTGLIIVTVAFFLLEHVLQKQLAPLFFPNGGLYTIPKTLRIRIPTRIAALLFACSIIPLMTIFLINHQVILMQSEPARALDVLRSSISINVITFLIFGSLTAMLVSRNLTLPFGEIIQTLRGVRNGQFDKKVRVTSNDEIGYTGDVINEMTDGLIERERMQQSLNLAREVQQNLLPKSNLKVNGFDIAGKSIYCDETGGDYYDFISIQDADKQKIGVAIGDVSGHGISSALLMATVRSSLRQRASLPGSTARIITDVNRQLVQDVEDSGQFMTMFFFGTITQKKATV
;
A
#
# COMPACT_ATOMS: atom_id res chain seq x y z
N MET A 1 8.95 -6.51 20.50
CA MET A 1 8.17 -5.28 20.81
C MET A 1 8.26 -5.01 22.32
N THR A 2 8.29 -3.77 22.82
CA THR A 2 8.34 -3.51 24.28
C THR A 2 6.94 -3.55 24.92
N ARG A 3 6.83 -3.84 26.22
CA ARG A 3 5.55 -3.83 26.96
C ARG A 3 4.84 -2.47 26.89
N PHE A 4 5.61 -1.38 26.99
CA PHE A 4 5.08 -0.03 26.84
C PHE A 4 4.49 0.19 25.44
N ARG A 5 5.18 -0.27 24.39
CA ARG A 5 4.67 -0.16 23.01
C ARG A 5 3.41 -0.99 22.79
N LEU A 6 3.31 -2.18 23.39
CA LEU A 6 2.07 -2.98 23.36
C LEU A 6 0.91 -2.23 24.02
N TRP A 7 1.14 -1.69 25.23
CA TRP A 7 0.13 -0.91 25.94
C TRP A 7 -0.30 0.32 25.14
N HIS A 8 0.65 1.03 24.53
CA HIS A 8 0.36 2.18 23.68
C HIS A 8 -0.51 1.78 22.48
N LEU A 9 -0.12 0.77 21.71
CA LEU A 9 -0.85 0.32 20.52
C LEU A 9 -2.27 -0.16 20.83
N LYS A 10 -2.48 -0.80 21.99
CA LYS A 10 -3.82 -1.22 22.42
C LYS A 10 -4.75 -0.06 22.74
N ASN A 11 -4.23 1.08 23.16
CA ASN A 11 -5.04 2.18 23.68
C ASN A 11 -4.99 3.44 22.82
N VAL A 12 -4.21 3.46 21.74
CA VAL A 12 -4.02 4.66 20.91
C VAL A 12 -5.29 5.08 20.17
N MET A 13 -6.10 4.15 19.68
CA MET A 13 -7.39 4.45 19.03
C MET A 13 -8.40 5.01 20.02
N LEU A 14 -8.52 4.36 21.18
CA LEU A 14 -9.34 4.84 22.29
C LEU A 14 -8.93 6.24 22.77
N ALA A 15 -7.63 6.49 22.93
CA ALA A 15 -7.10 7.79 23.31
C ALA A 15 -7.38 8.86 22.25
N ALA A 16 -7.27 8.52 20.96
CA ALA A 16 -7.61 9.41 19.85
C ALA A 16 -9.10 9.75 19.83
N ASN A 17 -9.98 8.76 20.05
CA ASN A 17 -11.42 8.99 20.12
C ASN A 17 -11.80 9.88 21.31
N PHE A 18 -11.18 9.65 22.48
CA PHE A 18 -11.35 10.50 23.65
C PHE A 18 -10.89 11.93 23.38
N LEU A 19 -9.72 12.11 22.75
CA LEU A 19 -9.19 13.42 22.39
C LEU A 19 -10.12 14.16 21.41
N ALA A 20 -10.68 13.46 20.42
CA ALA A 20 -11.64 14.06 19.48
C ALA A 20 -12.92 14.53 20.19
N ASN A 21 -13.46 13.73 21.11
CA ASN A 21 -14.61 14.13 21.92
C ASN A 21 -14.28 15.32 22.83
N LEU A 22 -13.12 15.32 23.48
CA LEU A 22 -12.66 16.45 24.31
C LEU A 22 -12.53 17.74 23.49
N ILE A 23 -11.95 17.69 22.29
CA ILE A 23 -11.84 18.84 21.40
C ILE A 23 -13.22 19.40 21.05
N GLY A 24 -14.18 18.53 20.71
CA GLY A 24 -15.53 18.96 20.37
C GLY A 24 -16.26 19.63 21.53
N VAL A 25 -16.19 19.04 22.73
CA VAL A 25 -16.78 19.63 23.94
C VAL A 25 -16.16 20.99 24.25
N LEU A 26 -14.83 21.10 24.26
CA LEU A 26 -14.14 22.34 24.55
C LEU A 26 -14.48 23.46 23.56
N LEU A 27 -14.58 23.15 22.26
CA LEU A 27 -14.96 24.14 21.24
C LEU A 27 -16.36 24.71 21.48
N ILE A 28 -17.28 23.90 22.02
CA ILE A 28 -18.66 24.30 22.25
C ILE A 28 -18.85 24.93 23.62
N GLU A 29 -18.15 24.48 24.65
CA GLU A 29 -18.11 25.20 25.93
C GLU A 29 -17.53 26.61 25.76
N LEU A 30 -16.48 26.77 24.95
CA LEU A 30 -15.94 28.09 24.58
C LEU A 30 -16.96 28.97 23.86
N PHE A 31 -17.82 28.35 23.04
CA PHE A 31 -18.93 29.04 22.39
C PHE A 31 -20.01 29.43 23.41
N LEU A 32 -20.43 28.50 24.27
CA LEU A 32 -21.49 28.68 25.28
C LEU A 32 -21.17 29.77 26.30
N LEU A 33 -19.98 29.73 26.90
CA LEU A 33 -19.57 30.61 28.00
C LEU A 33 -19.58 32.11 27.64
N LYS A 34 -19.64 32.45 26.35
CA LYS A 34 -19.47 33.81 25.88
C LYS A 34 -20.50 34.28 24.85
N THR A 35 -21.37 33.40 24.35
CA THR A 35 -22.35 33.71 23.28
C THR A 35 -23.79 33.69 23.83
N GLU A 36 -24.09 32.73 24.71
CA GLU A 36 -25.42 32.61 25.30
C GLU A 36 -25.50 33.46 26.57
N GLY A 37 -26.54 34.28 26.70
CA GLY A 37 -26.89 34.82 28.01
C GLY A 37 -27.19 33.63 28.89
N SER A 38 -26.39 33.38 29.93
CA SER A 38 -26.41 32.15 30.73
C SER A 38 -27.83 31.63 30.98
N ILE A 39 -28.07 30.33 30.76
CA ILE A 39 -29.27 29.63 31.27
C ILE A 39 -29.57 30.19 32.66
N PRO A 40 -30.80 30.62 32.97
CA PRO A 40 -31.06 31.28 34.24
C PRO A 40 -30.53 30.41 35.38
N GLN A 41 -29.77 31.02 36.31
CA GLN A 41 -29.02 30.26 37.33
C GLN A 41 -29.90 29.31 38.14
N GLU A 42 -31.17 29.67 38.31
CA GLU A 42 -32.22 28.87 38.94
C GLU A 42 -32.40 27.49 38.27
N PHE A 43 -32.25 27.39 36.94
CA PHE A 43 -32.37 26.14 36.20
C PHE A 43 -31.06 25.34 36.13
N LEU A 44 -29.92 26.02 36.13
CA LEU A 44 -28.60 25.36 36.25
C LEU A 44 -28.44 24.68 37.61
N GLN A 45 -29.02 25.24 38.66
CA GLN A 45 -29.01 24.68 40.00
C GLN A 45 -30.18 23.72 40.28
N HIS A 46 -31.10 23.55 39.32
CA HIS A 46 -32.25 22.68 39.49
C HIS A 46 -31.78 21.22 39.66
N PRO A 47 -32.24 20.50 40.71
CA PRO A 47 -31.73 19.17 41.05
C PRO A 47 -31.92 18.17 39.90
N VAL A 48 -33.02 18.26 39.16
CA VAL A 48 -33.30 17.41 37.98
C VAL A 48 -32.27 17.64 36.87
N SER A 49 -31.88 18.90 36.59
CA SER A 49 -30.91 19.23 35.55
C SER A 49 -29.52 18.67 35.90
N ASN A 50 -29.10 18.81 37.15
CA ASN A 50 -27.84 18.27 37.65
C ASN A 50 -27.81 16.74 37.61
N ILE A 51 -28.89 16.08 38.07
CA ILE A 51 -28.99 14.61 38.01
C ILE A 51 -28.91 14.14 36.56
N VAL A 52 -29.66 14.75 35.65
CA VAL A 52 -29.62 14.41 34.22
C VAL A 52 -28.21 14.56 33.67
N ASN A 53 -27.52 15.68 33.94
CA ASN A 53 -26.14 15.90 33.48
C ASN A 53 -25.19 14.80 33.97
N TYR A 54 -25.12 14.55 35.27
CA TYR A 54 -24.21 13.54 35.82
C TYR A 54 -24.53 12.14 35.31
N VAL A 55 -25.81 11.76 35.29
CA VAL A 55 -26.24 10.44 34.82
C VAL A 55 -25.97 10.29 33.32
N PHE A 56 -26.28 11.31 32.52
CA PHE A 56 -26.09 11.28 31.07
C PHE A 56 -24.61 11.15 30.72
N TYR A 57 -23.75 12.04 31.23
CA TYR A 57 -22.32 12.01 30.92
C TYR A 57 -21.64 10.72 31.42
N LEU A 58 -22.00 10.24 32.61
CA LEU A 58 -21.47 8.98 33.13
C LEU A 58 -21.93 7.79 32.29
N ALA A 59 -23.24 7.68 32.02
CA ALA A 59 -23.79 6.58 31.24
C ALA A 59 -23.21 6.54 29.82
N VAL A 60 -23.12 7.69 29.14
CA VAL A 60 -22.57 7.82 27.80
C VAL A 60 -21.09 7.46 27.77
N SER A 61 -20.29 8.00 28.70
CA SER A 61 -18.84 7.73 28.76
C SER A 61 -18.55 6.26 29.06
N THR A 62 -19.29 5.66 30.01
CA THR A 62 -19.17 4.24 30.33
C THR A 62 -19.62 3.36 29.17
N PHE A 63 -20.73 3.70 28.50
CA PHE A 63 -21.20 2.97 27.33
C PHE A 63 -20.21 3.03 26.17
N LEU A 64 -19.63 4.21 25.87
CA LEU A 64 -18.59 4.38 24.85
C LEU A 64 -17.38 3.49 25.16
N LEU A 65 -16.88 3.56 26.39
CA LEU A 65 -15.70 2.84 26.83
C LEU A 65 -15.90 1.32 26.72
N ILE A 66 -17.00 0.81 27.28
CA ILE A 66 -17.31 -0.62 27.29
C ILE A 66 -17.49 -1.13 25.85
N THR A 67 -18.29 -0.43 25.04
CA THR A 67 -18.56 -0.85 23.66
C THR A 67 -17.29 -0.85 22.81
N THR A 68 -16.43 0.15 22.99
CA THR A 68 -15.12 0.22 22.33
C THR A 68 -14.22 -0.96 22.73
N LEU A 69 -14.11 -1.26 24.02
CA LEU A 69 -13.30 -2.39 24.51
C LEU A 69 -13.82 -3.75 24.01
N ILE A 70 -15.14 -3.92 23.92
CA ILE A 70 -15.76 -5.13 23.35
C ILE A 70 -15.45 -5.22 21.84
N TYR A 71 -15.54 -4.10 21.12
CA TYR A 71 -15.23 -4.04 19.70
C TYR A 71 -13.74 -4.36 19.42
N GLU A 72 -12.83 -3.79 20.20
CA GLU A 72 -11.39 -3.96 20.06
C GLU A 72 -10.87 -5.35 20.50
N ARG A 73 -11.71 -6.21 21.10
CA ARG A 73 -11.27 -7.51 21.65
C ARG A 73 -10.42 -8.34 20.66
N PRO A 74 -10.80 -8.56 19.38
CA PRO A 74 -9.97 -9.30 18.43
C PRO A 74 -8.64 -8.59 18.09
N ILE A 75 -8.65 -7.26 18.01
CA ILE A 75 -7.45 -6.44 17.76
C ILE A 75 -6.46 -6.62 18.92
N ARG A 76 -6.94 -6.55 20.16
CA ARG A 76 -6.14 -6.72 21.37
C ARG A 76 -5.58 -8.14 21.50
N VAL A 77 -6.37 -9.16 21.15
CA VAL A 77 -5.92 -10.57 21.11
C VAL A 77 -4.79 -10.75 20.08
N TYR A 78 -4.96 -10.20 18.88
CA TYR A 78 -3.91 -10.24 17.85
C TYR A 78 -2.63 -9.52 18.30
N LEU A 79 -2.75 -8.34 18.91
CA LEU A 79 -1.60 -7.59 19.44
C LEU A 79 -0.85 -8.35 20.55
N ASN A 80 -1.58 -9.06 21.43
CA ASN A 80 -0.97 -9.93 22.45
C ASN A 80 -0.19 -11.07 21.80
N ALA A 81 -0.83 -11.83 20.91
CA ALA A 81 -0.18 -12.95 20.26
C ALA A 81 1.07 -12.51 19.47
N LYS A 82 1.02 -11.36 18.81
CA LYS A 82 2.18 -10.77 18.13
C LYS A 82 3.29 -10.32 19.10
N PHE A 83 2.95 -9.92 20.32
CA PHE A 83 3.92 -9.58 21.36
C PHE A 83 4.57 -10.84 21.96
N ASP A 84 3.79 -11.89 22.15
CA ASP A 84 4.22 -13.17 22.72
C ASP A 84 4.86 -14.10 21.66
N GLU A 85 5.01 -13.63 20.41
CA GLU A 85 5.49 -14.41 19.25
C GLU A 85 4.72 -15.74 19.04
N ALA A 86 3.46 -15.76 19.49
CA ALA A 86 2.57 -16.90 19.39
C ALA A 86 1.92 -16.98 18.00
N SER A 87 1.64 -18.21 17.55
CA SER A 87 0.87 -18.43 16.32
C SER A 87 -0.58 -17.94 16.51
N VAL A 88 -1.10 -17.23 15.51
CA VAL A 88 -2.48 -16.73 15.50
C VAL A 88 -3.28 -17.55 14.50
N SER A 89 -4.47 -18.00 14.91
CA SER A 89 -5.42 -18.61 13.98
C SER A 89 -5.79 -17.63 12.86
N SER A 90 -5.87 -18.11 11.62
CA SER A 90 -6.25 -17.31 10.45
C SER A 90 -7.59 -16.59 10.64
N ALA A 91 -8.54 -17.21 11.36
CA ALA A 91 -9.81 -16.59 11.69
C ALA A 91 -9.67 -15.37 12.62
N THR A 92 -8.79 -15.45 13.62
CA THR A 92 -8.53 -14.34 14.57
C THR A 92 -7.79 -13.20 13.89
N GLU A 93 -6.79 -13.51 13.06
CA GLU A 93 -6.07 -12.51 12.26
C GLU A 93 -7.01 -11.78 11.30
N HIS A 94 -7.84 -12.51 10.56
CA HIS A 94 -8.82 -11.92 9.67
C HIS A 94 -9.81 -11.03 10.42
N ALA A 95 -10.38 -11.50 11.54
CA ALA A 95 -11.30 -10.71 12.36
C ALA A 95 -10.64 -9.44 12.93
N ALA A 96 -9.39 -9.52 13.37
CA ALA A 96 -8.64 -8.37 13.88
C ALA A 96 -8.37 -7.33 12.79
N ARG A 97 -7.90 -7.76 11.61
CA ARG A 97 -7.67 -6.90 10.44
C ARG A 97 -8.96 -6.22 9.98
N GLN A 98 -10.05 -6.96 9.86
CA GLN A 98 -11.34 -6.43 9.43
C GLN A 98 -11.87 -5.39 10.44
N ARG A 99 -11.82 -5.69 11.75
CA ARG A 99 -12.28 -4.75 12.77
C ARG A 99 -11.43 -3.49 12.84
N LEU A 100 -10.12 -3.62 12.70
CA LEU A 100 -9.19 -2.48 12.68
C LEU A 100 -9.51 -1.50 11.54
N LEU A 101 -9.74 -2.01 10.32
CA LEU A 101 -10.07 -1.16 9.18
C LEU A 101 -11.44 -0.47 9.32
N ASN A 102 -12.37 -1.09 10.06
CA ASN A 102 -13.70 -0.53 10.32
C ASN A 102 -13.77 0.36 11.58
N GLU A 103 -12.73 0.33 12.41
CA GLU A 103 -12.72 0.98 13.73
C GLU A 103 -12.99 2.49 13.68
N PRO A 104 -12.39 3.28 12.75
CA PRO A 104 -12.70 4.71 12.65
C PRO A 104 -14.19 4.99 12.42
N PHE A 105 -14.88 4.16 11.63
CA PHE A 105 -16.30 4.33 11.34
C PHE A 105 -17.18 3.96 12.51
N VAL A 106 -16.85 2.88 13.22
CA VAL A 106 -17.60 2.43 14.39
C VAL A 106 -17.49 3.45 15.52
N LEU A 107 -16.29 3.94 15.82
CA LEU A 107 -16.08 4.92 16.89
C LEU A 107 -16.70 6.28 16.55
N MET A 108 -16.63 6.70 15.29
CA MET A 108 -17.32 7.89 14.80
C MET A 108 -18.84 7.74 14.95
N SER A 109 -19.42 6.61 14.53
CA SER A 109 -20.86 6.36 14.59
C SER A 109 -21.37 6.29 16.04
N LEU A 110 -20.61 5.65 16.93
CA LEU A 110 -20.92 5.63 18.36
C LEU A 110 -20.90 7.04 18.96
N SER A 111 -19.85 7.82 18.67
CA SER A 111 -19.75 9.20 19.14
C SER A 111 -20.90 10.05 18.60
N PHE A 112 -21.21 9.96 17.30
CA PHE A 112 -22.32 10.69 16.69
C PHE A 112 -23.66 10.37 17.33
N SER A 113 -23.94 9.08 17.57
CA SER A 113 -25.20 8.62 18.16
C SER A 113 -25.42 9.18 19.56
N MET A 114 -24.34 9.38 20.34
CA MET A 114 -24.41 9.98 21.66
C MET A 114 -24.78 11.46 21.60
N TRP A 115 -24.22 12.19 20.64
CA TRP A 115 -24.54 13.60 20.44
C TRP A 115 -25.93 13.80 19.85
N LEU A 116 -26.40 12.87 19.02
CA LEU A 116 -27.79 12.83 18.58
C LEU A 116 -28.74 12.55 19.76
N LEU A 117 -28.37 11.65 20.68
CA LEU A 117 -29.13 11.41 21.89
C LEU A 117 -29.17 12.65 22.79
N SER A 118 -28.04 13.36 22.93
CA SER A 118 -27.96 14.65 23.63
C SER A 118 -28.92 15.69 23.02
N ALA A 119 -28.95 15.78 21.68
CA ALA A 119 -29.86 16.65 20.94
C ALA A 119 -31.36 16.32 21.12
N ILE A 120 -31.70 15.22 21.79
CA ILE A 120 -33.08 14.82 22.09
C ILE A 120 -33.35 14.94 23.59
N VAL A 121 -32.47 14.40 24.43
CA VAL A 121 -32.64 14.36 25.89
C VAL A 121 -32.69 15.76 26.49
N TYR A 122 -31.76 16.64 26.14
CA TYR A 122 -31.71 17.98 26.73
C TYR A 122 -32.93 18.85 26.36
N PRO A 123 -33.38 18.89 25.09
CA PRO A 123 -34.63 19.57 24.74
C PRO A 123 -35.85 19.06 25.51
N ILE A 124 -35.98 17.74 25.72
CA ILE A 124 -37.10 17.16 26.47
C ILE A 124 -37.06 17.60 27.93
N VAL A 125 -35.87 17.59 28.55
CA VAL A 125 -35.70 18.04 29.93
C VAL A 125 -36.00 19.53 30.06
N TYR A 126 -35.54 20.35 29.11
CA TYR A 126 -35.82 21.79 29.11
C TYR A 126 -37.29 22.11 28.86
N TRP A 127 -37.97 21.29 28.06
CA TRP A 127 -39.42 21.36 27.87
C TRP A 127 -40.18 20.98 29.15
N ALA A 128 -39.76 19.91 29.83
CA ALA A 128 -40.39 19.47 31.08
C ALA A 128 -40.19 20.45 32.24
N LEU A 129 -39.14 21.26 32.21
CA LEU A 129 -38.82 22.29 33.20
C LEU A 129 -39.32 23.70 32.81
N ASP A 130 -40.05 23.82 31.69
CA ASP A 130 -40.61 25.08 31.18
C ASP A 130 -39.60 26.24 31.04
N ILE A 131 -38.37 25.92 30.60
CA ILE A 131 -37.24 26.87 30.51
C ILE A 131 -37.42 27.87 29.35
N GLY A 132 -38.35 27.58 28.43
CA GLY A 132 -38.70 28.42 27.29
C GLY A 132 -38.19 27.90 25.94
N ARG A 133 -38.92 28.27 24.87
CA ARG A 133 -38.74 27.72 23.52
C ARG A 133 -37.34 27.91 22.95
N TYR A 134 -36.70 29.04 23.23
CA TYR A 134 -35.34 29.35 22.77
C TYR A 134 -34.32 28.31 23.27
N TRP A 135 -34.34 28.00 24.56
CA TRP A 135 -33.39 27.09 25.20
C TRP A 135 -33.55 25.65 24.71
N ILE A 136 -34.79 25.22 24.48
CA ILE A 136 -35.12 23.91 23.89
C ILE A 136 -34.51 23.80 22.48
N GLN A 137 -34.68 24.84 21.65
CA GLN A 137 -34.11 24.88 20.30
C GLN A 137 -32.58 24.92 20.32
N SER A 138 -31.99 25.71 21.23
CA SER A 138 -30.53 25.81 21.34
C SER A 138 -29.90 24.48 21.79
N ALA A 139 -30.50 23.79 22.77
CA ALA A 139 -30.03 22.48 23.22
C ALA A 139 -30.00 21.42 22.10
N CYS A 140 -31.06 21.37 21.29
CA CYS A 140 -31.15 20.47 20.14
C CYS A 140 -30.03 20.76 19.14
N PHE A 141 -29.91 22.04 18.79
CA PHE A 141 -28.92 22.51 17.84
C PHE A 141 -27.48 22.25 18.30
N MET A 142 -27.20 22.50 19.59
CA MET A 142 -25.90 22.26 20.17
C MET A 142 -25.53 20.80 20.07
N GLY A 143 -26.43 19.88 20.44
CA GLY A 143 -26.18 18.45 20.30
C GLY A 143 -25.83 18.05 18.86
N LEU A 144 -26.57 18.55 17.87
CA LEU A 144 -26.32 18.28 16.45
C LEU A 144 -24.97 18.85 15.95
N SER A 145 -24.67 20.10 16.30
CA SER A 145 -23.42 20.77 15.90
C SER A 145 -22.20 20.13 16.56
N THR A 146 -22.32 19.74 17.83
CA THR A 146 -21.28 19.01 18.58
C THR A 146 -21.00 17.66 17.93
N GLY A 147 -22.07 16.94 17.59
CA GLY A 147 -21.96 15.68 16.87
C GLY A 147 -21.21 15.84 15.56
N LEU A 148 -21.53 16.86 14.75
CA LEU A 148 -20.89 17.09 13.46
C LEU A 148 -19.39 17.46 13.57
N ILE A 149 -19.03 18.32 14.54
CA ILE A 149 -17.64 18.67 14.85
C ILE A 149 -16.85 17.43 15.25
N ILE A 150 -17.38 16.65 16.19
CA ILE A 150 -16.70 15.47 16.75
C ILE A 150 -16.55 14.39 15.70
N VAL A 151 -17.59 14.11 14.91
CA VAL A 151 -17.52 13.15 13.80
C VAL A 151 -16.40 13.48 12.84
N THR A 152 -16.29 14.76 12.47
CA THR A 152 -15.28 15.22 11.50
C THR A 152 -13.87 15.07 12.08
N VAL A 153 -13.62 15.56 13.29
CA VAL A 153 -12.30 15.47 13.94
C VAL A 153 -11.94 14.02 14.26
N ALA A 154 -12.88 13.25 14.81
CA ALA A 154 -12.68 11.85 15.18
C ALA A 154 -12.31 11.03 13.95
N PHE A 155 -13.02 11.18 12.83
CA PHE A 155 -12.71 10.45 11.60
C PHE A 155 -11.24 10.64 11.19
N PHE A 156 -10.82 11.88 10.97
CA PHE A 156 -9.48 12.16 10.46
C PHE A 156 -8.38 11.87 11.47
N LEU A 157 -8.64 12.06 12.76
CA LEU A 157 -7.69 11.75 13.83
C LEU A 157 -7.51 10.24 14.01
N LEU A 158 -8.61 9.47 14.03
CA LEU A 158 -8.56 8.01 14.12
C LEU A 158 -7.89 7.41 12.90
N GLU A 159 -8.20 7.93 11.71
CA GLU A 159 -7.54 7.51 10.48
C GLU A 159 -6.05 7.84 10.49
N HIS A 160 -5.66 9.02 10.99
CA HIS A 160 -4.25 9.40 11.12
C HIS A 160 -3.49 8.41 12.02
N VAL A 161 -4.09 8.03 13.15
CA VAL A 161 -3.52 7.06 14.09
C VAL A 161 -3.45 5.67 13.47
N LEU A 162 -4.52 5.23 12.81
CA LEU A 162 -4.59 3.95 12.11
C LEU A 162 -3.46 3.84 11.07
N GLN A 163 -3.38 4.80 10.15
CA GLN A 163 -2.38 4.80 9.07
C GLN A 163 -0.94 4.82 9.61
N LYS A 164 -0.68 5.68 10.60
CA LYS A 164 0.68 5.91 11.10
C LYS A 164 1.19 4.79 12.01
N GLN A 165 0.33 4.18 12.83
CA GLN A 165 0.75 3.30 13.91
C GLN A 165 0.31 1.85 13.75
N LEU A 166 -0.95 1.61 13.38
CA LEU A 166 -1.55 0.28 13.43
C LEU A 166 -1.52 -0.43 12.07
N ALA A 167 -1.91 0.24 10.98
CA ALA A 167 -1.96 -0.35 9.65
C ALA A 167 -0.64 -1.03 9.25
N PRO A 168 0.55 -0.43 9.47
CA PRO A 168 1.80 -1.11 9.14
C PRO A 168 2.11 -2.37 9.93
N LEU A 169 1.56 -2.48 11.15
CA LEU A 169 1.78 -3.64 11.99
C LEU A 169 0.86 -4.79 11.57
N PHE A 170 -0.34 -4.49 11.12
CA PHE A 170 -1.32 -5.49 10.69
C PHE A 170 -1.16 -5.89 9.23
N PHE A 171 -0.63 -4.99 8.40
CA PHE A 171 -0.47 -5.13 6.95
C PHE A 171 0.95 -4.77 6.51
N PRO A 172 1.98 -5.54 6.93
CA PRO A 172 3.37 -5.24 6.58
C PRO A 172 3.63 -5.28 5.06
N ASN A 173 2.86 -6.10 4.33
CA ASN A 173 2.97 -6.28 2.88
C ASN A 173 1.86 -5.56 2.10
N GLY A 174 1.09 -4.67 2.75
CA GLY A 174 -0.08 -4.04 2.15
C GLY A 174 -1.29 -4.97 2.04
N GLY A 175 -2.09 -4.81 0.98
CA GLY A 175 -3.27 -5.64 0.72
C GLY A 175 -4.49 -5.27 1.55
N LEU A 176 -4.59 -4.04 2.05
CA LEU A 176 -5.75 -3.58 2.84
C LEU A 176 -7.05 -3.73 2.04
N TYR A 177 -6.99 -3.48 0.73
CA TYR A 177 -8.12 -3.58 -0.20
C TYR A 177 -8.65 -5.02 -0.38
N THR A 178 -7.90 -6.04 0.04
CA THR A 178 -8.30 -7.45 -0.09
C THR A 178 -9.24 -7.90 1.04
N ILE A 179 -9.28 -7.17 2.15
CA ILE A 179 -10.07 -7.55 3.31
C ILE A 179 -11.56 -7.29 3.03
N PRO A 180 -12.41 -8.35 3.02
CA PRO A 180 -13.83 -8.21 2.73
C PRO A 180 -14.57 -7.52 3.88
N LYS A 181 -15.76 -7.00 3.60
CA LYS A 181 -16.65 -6.36 4.59
C LYS A 181 -15.96 -5.22 5.35
N THR A 182 -15.18 -4.42 4.62
CA THR A 182 -14.54 -3.19 5.11
C THR A 182 -15.17 -1.96 4.45
N LEU A 183 -15.40 -0.92 5.24
CA LEU A 183 -15.90 0.36 4.74
C LEU A 183 -14.76 1.12 4.06
N ARG A 184 -15.06 1.75 2.92
CA ARG A 184 -14.10 2.52 2.12
C ARG A 184 -14.78 3.81 1.69
N ILE A 185 -14.22 4.94 2.10
CA ILE A 185 -14.68 6.24 1.65
C ILE A 185 -13.69 6.77 0.64
N ARG A 186 -14.20 7.08 -0.55
CA ARG A 186 -13.44 7.70 -1.62
C ARG A 186 -12.88 9.05 -1.19
N ILE A 187 -11.67 9.39 -1.64
CA ILE A 187 -11.01 10.66 -1.28
C ILE A 187 -11.91 11.89 -1.58
N PRO A 188 -12.58 12.01 -2.74
CA PRO A 188 -13.47 13.14 -3.01
C PRO A 188 -14.62 13.24 -2.01
N THR A 189 -15.19 12.10 -1.58
CA THR A 189 -16.27 12.06 -0.59
C THR A 189 -15.79 12.53 0.78
N ARG A 190 -14.55 12.20 1.17
CA ARG A 190 -13.93 12.67 2.42
C ARG A 190 -13.72 14.18 2.41
N ILE A 191 -13.21 14.72 1.29
CA ILE A 191 -13.00 16.17 1.11
C ILE A 191 -14.34 16.90 1.10
N ALA A 192 -15.36 16.37 0.41
CA ALA A 192 -16.70 16.95 0.40
C ALA A 192 -17.33 16.96 1.80
N ALA A 193 -17.20 15.88 2.57
CA ALA A 193 -17.68 15.83 3.95
C ALA A 193 -16.98 16.85 4.86
N LEU A 194 -15.67 17.05 4.69
CA LEU A 194 -14.91 18.09 5.39
C LEU A 194 -15.42 19.49 5.03
N LEU A 195 -15.56 19.79 3.74
CA LEU A 195 -16.08 21.09 3.27
C LEU A 195 -17.48 21.34 3.82
N PHE A 196 -18.35 20.33 3.77
CA PHE A 196 -19.69 20.38 4.34
C PHE A 196 -19.66 20.71 5.83
N ALA A 197 -18.85 20.00 6.63
CA ALA A 197 -18.71 20.28 8.06
C ALA A 197 -18.17 21.71 8.31
N CYS A 198 -17.07 22.10 7.65
CA CYS A 198 -16.46 23.41 7.81
C CYS A 198 -17.34 24.57 7.35
N SER A 199 -18.31 24.35 6.46
CA SER A 199 -19.23 25.39 5.99
C SER A 199 -20.55 25.44 6.75
N ILE A 200 -21.13 24.29 7.11
CA ILE A 200 -22.45 24.25 7.74
C ILE A 200 -22.38 24.63 9.20
N ILE A 201 -21.37 24.18 9.94
CA ILE A 201 -21.25 24.51 11.36
C ILE A 201 -21.26 26.04 11.57
N PRO A 202 -20.43 26.85 10.87
CA PRO A 202 -20.48 28.32 11.01
C PRO A 202 -21.81 28.93 10.64
N LEU A 203 -22.38 28.51 9.51
CA LEU A 203 -23.65 29.05 9.02
C LEU A 203 -24.77 28.81 10.03
N MET A 204 -24.82 27.60 10.56
CA MET A 204 -25.77 27.16 11.57
C MET A 204 -25.60 27.98 12.86
N THR A 205 -24.36 28.21 13.30
CA THR A 205 -24.08 29.00 14.50
C THR A 205 -24.48 30.47 14.33
N ILE A 206 -24.20 31.07 13.17
CA ILE A 206 -24.61 32.44 12.85
C ILE A 206 -26.14 32.57 12.87
N PHE A 207 -26.85 31.58 12.31
CA PHE A 207 -28.31 31.57 12.31
C PHE A 207 -28.91 31.60 13.72
N LEU A 208 -28.35 30.83 14.66
CA LEU A 208 -28.78 30.86 16.07
C LEU A 208 -28.53 32.21 16.74
N ILE A 209 -27.33 32.77 16.56
CA ILE A 209 -26.97 34.08 17.14
C ILE A 209 -27.96 35.14 16.63
N ASN A 210 -28.27 35.12 15.34
CA ASN A 210 -29.24 36.05 14.74
C ASN A 210 -30.63 35.89 15.36
N HIS A 211 -31.10 34.65 15.54
CA HIS A 211 -32.40 34.38 16.17
C HIS A 211 -32.43 34.85 17.63
N GLN A 212 -31.35 34.66 18.39
CA GLN A 212 -31.22 35.14 19.77
C GLN A 212 -31.30 36.67 19.85
N VAL A 213 -30.59 37.37 18.98
CA VAL A 213 -30.58 38.85 18.93
C VAL A 213 -31.98 39.39 18.60
N ILE A 214 -32.72 38.76 17.69
CA ILE A 214 -34.10 39.15 17.37
C ILE A 214 -35.03 39.02 18.58
N LEU A 215 -34.79 38.07 19.50
CA LEU A 215 -35.59 37.91 20.71
C LEU A 215 -35.23 38.94 21.81
N MET A 216 -34.04 39.56 21.75
CA MET A 216 -33.54 40.55 22.72
C MET A 216 -33.95 42.00 22.41
N GLN A 217 -35.05 42.22 21.67
CA GLN A 217 -35.51 43.53 21.17
C GLN A 217 -35.64 44.64 22.23
N SER A 218 -35.77 44.30 23.51
CA SER A 218 -35.93 45.24 24.62
C SER A 218 -34.63 45.91 25.11
N GLU A 219 -33.45 45.40 24.75
CA GLU A 219 -32.13 45.93 25.21
C GLU A 219 -31.10 46.05 24.05
N PRO A 220 -31.22 47.05 23.17
CA PRO A 220 -30.42 47.13 21.94
C PRO A 220 -28.90 47.24 22.17
N ALA A 221 -28.47 47.89 23.26
CA ALA A 221 -27.05 48.00 23.60
C ALA A 221 -26.44 46.63 23.97
N ARG A 222 -27.17 45.83 24.75
CA ARG A 222 -26.73 44.49 25.17
C ARG A 222 -26.75 43.50 24.00
N ALA A 223 -27.72 43.62 23.12
CA ALA A 223 -27.80 42.83 21.90
C ALA A 223 -26.58 43.05 20.99
N LEU A 224 -26.09 44.29 20.86
CA LEU A 224 -24.86 44.61 20.12
C LEU A 224 -23.61 43.99 20.75
N ASP A 225 -23.47 44.02 22.08
CA ASP A 225 -22.33 43.42 22.79
C ASP A 225 -22.31 41.89 22.66
N VAL A 226 -23.48 41.25 22.78
CA VAL A 226 -23.64 39.81 22.54
C VAL A 226 -23.29 39.48 21.10
N LEU A 227 -23.81 40.23 20.11
CA LEU A 227 -23.50 40.00 18.70
C LEU A 227 -21.99 40.13 18.42
N ARG A 228 -21.35 41.19 18.92
CA ARG A 228 -19.91 41.44 18.74
C ARG A 228 -19.05 40.33 19.35
N SER A 229 -19.33 39.94 20.58
CA SER A 229 -18.60 38.86 21.26
C SER A 229 -18.80 37.52 20.55
N SER A 230 -20.05 37.18 20.24
CA SER A 230 -20.45 35.95 19.52
C SER A 230 -19.75 35.81 18.17
N ILE A 231 -19.76 36.86 17.34
CA ILE A 231 -19.08 36.86 16.03
C ILE A 231 -17.56 36.66 16.22
N SER A 232 -16.94 37.37 17.17
CA SER A 232 -15.49 37.27 17.41
C SER A 232 -15.08 35.84 17.79
N ILE A 233 -15.86 35.18 18.65
CA ILE A 233 -15.60 33.81 19.11
C ILE A 233 -15.84 32.81 18.00
N ASN A 234 -16.95 32.96 17.28
CA ASN A 234 -17.30 32.15 16.13
C ASN A 234 -16.14 32.12 15.13
N VAL A 235 -15.60 33.28 14.75
CA VAL A 235 -14.44 33.39 13.87
C VAL A 235 -13.22 32.64 14.42
N ILE A 236 -12.87 32.81 15.71
CA ILE A 236 -11.72 32.14 16.32
C ILE A 236 -11.91 30.62 16.33
N THR A 237 -13.08 30.14 16.75
CA THR A 237 -13.44 28.72 16.80
C THR A 237 -13.31 28.08 15.41
N PHE A 238 -13.82 28.74 14.36
CA PHE A 238 -13.71 28.22 12.99
C PHE A 238 -12.31 28.26 12.41
N LEU A 239 -11.51 29.27 12.75
CA LEU A 239 -10.09 29.29 12.35
C LEU A 239 -9.33 28.13 13.01
N ILE A 240 -9.54 27.88 14.30
CA ILE A 240 -8.88 26.77 15.02
C ILE A 240 -9.35 25.42 14.47
N PHE A 241 -10.67 25.20 14.39
CA PHE A 241 -11.25 23.95 13.90
C PHE A 241 -10.89 23.68 12.43
N GLY A 242 -11.02 24.69 11.57
CA GLY A 242 -10.68 24.61 10.16
C GLY A 242 -9.20 24.32 9.95
N SER A 243 -8.31 25.00 10.68
CA SER A 243 -6.87 24.75 10.62
C SER A 243 -6.50 23.34 11.11
N LEU A 244 -7.07 22.90 12.23
CA LEU A 244 -6.83 21.56 12.78
C LEU A 244 -7.24 20.45 11.81
N THR A 245 -8.47 20.53 11.28
CA THR A 245 -9.00 19.53 10.35
C THR A 245 -8.25 19.56 9.02
N ALA A 246 -7.96 20.74 8.48
CA ALA A 246 -7.13 20.88 7.27
C ALA A 246 -5.73 20.28 7.47
N MET A 247 -5.10 20.48 8.63
CA MET A 247 -3.80 19.88 8.97
C MET A 247 -3.88 18.34 9.01
N LEU A 248 -4.93 17.77 9.62
CA LEU A 248 -5.11 16.33 9.68
C LEU A 248 -5.32 15.72 8.29
N VAL A 249 -6.18 16.32 7.48
CA VAL A 249 -6.46 15.87 6.09
C VAL A 249 -5.20 15.96 5.24
N SER A 250 -4.49 17.09 5.30
CA SER A 250 -3.22 17.30 4.61
C SER A 250 -2.22 16.19 4.98
N ARG A 251 -2.05 15.89 6.27
CA ARG A 251 -1.15 14.81 6.71
C ARG A 251 -1.58 13.42 6.23
N ASN A 252 -2.87 13.10 6.25
CA ASN A 252 -3.39 11.80 5.81
C ASN A 252 -3.27 11.58 4.30
N LEU A 253 -3.19 12.66 3.50
CA LEU A 253 -2.98 12.58 2.06
C LEU A 253 -1.49 12.66 1.69
N THR A 254 -0.78 13.66 2.20
CA THR A 254 0.61 13.95 1.79
C THR A 254 1.60 12.86 2.21
N LEU A 255 1.41 12.21 3.38
CA LEU A 255 2.33 11.17 3.85
C LEU A 255 2.36 9.95 2.90
N PRO A 256 1.24 9.30 2.58
CA PRO A 256 1.23 8.20 1.60
C PRO A 256 1.74 8.60 0.21
N PHE A 257 1.36 9.77 -0.30
CA PHE A 257 1.83 10.24 -1.60
C PHE A 257 3.34 10.47 -1.61
N GLY A 258 3.90 10.99 -0.52
CA GLY A 258 5.35 11.15 -0.36
C GLY A 258 6.09 9.82 -0.45
N GLU A 259 5.57 8.77 0.20
CA GLU A 259 6.15 7.42 0.12
C GLU A 259 6.05 6.83 -1.30
N ILE A 260 4.89 6.95 -1.96
CA ILE A 260 4.69 6.51 -3.35
C ILE A 260 5.69 7.20 -4.29
N ILE A 261 5.80 8.53 -4.21
CA ILE A 261 6.71 9.31 -5.07
C ILE A 261 8.17 8.91 -4.82
N GLN A 262 8.57 8.70 -3.57
CA GLN A 262 9.93 8.25 -3.25
C GLN A 262 10.22 6.87 -3.83
N THR A 263 9.30 5.92 -3.69
CA THR A 263 9.46 4.57 -4.24
C THR A 263 9.53 4.62 -5.77
N LEU A 264 8.62 5.34 -6.44
CA LEU A 264 8.66 5.49 -7.90
C LEU A 264 9.94 6.15 -8.40
N ARG A 265 10.50 7.13 -7.68
CA ARG A 265 11.81 7.71 -8.01
C ARG A 265 12.94 6.69 -7.90
N GLY A 266 12.89 5.80 -6.91
CA GLY A 266 13.84 4.67 -6.78
C GLY A 266 13.71 3.70 -7.95
N VAL A 267 12.50 3.24 -8.24
CA VAL A 267 12.19 2.33 -9.35
C VAL A 267 12.67 2.90 -10.69
N ARG A 268 12.43 4.20 -10.95
CA ARG A 268 12.92 4.88 -12.16
C ARG A 268 14.44 4.85 -12.29
N ASN A 269 15.16 4.81 -11.19
CA ASN A 269 16.62 4.75 -11.14
C ASN A 269 17.16 3.31 -11.03
N GLY A 270 16.32 2.28 -11.24
CA GLY A 270 16.71 0.87 -11.14
C GLY A 270 16.84 0.33 -9.70
N GLN A 271 16.31 1.05 -8.71
CA GLN A 271 16.30 0.63 -7.31
C GLN A 271 14.94 0.03 -6.96
N PHE A 272 14.90 -1.29 -6.75
CA PHE A 272 13.66 -2.05 -6.51
C PHE A 272 13.57 -2.64 -5.08
N ASP A 273 14.52 -2.30 -4.20
CA ASP A 273 14.61 -2.79 -2.83
C ASP A 273 13.49 -2.24 -1.93
N LYS A 274 13.05 -1.01 -2.20
CA LYS A 274 12.02 -0.32 -1.42
C LYS A 274 10.64 -0.50 -2.03
N LYS A 275 9.70 -1.05 -1.24
CA LYS A 275 8.27 -1.11 -1.59
C LYS A 275 7.48 0.07 -1.01
N VAL A 276 6.37 0.40 -1.65
CA VAL A 276 5.38 1.33 -1.09
C VAL A 276 4.76 0.69 0.14
N ARG A 277 4.75 1.40 1.25
CA ARG A 277 4.10 0.95 2.48
C ARG A 277 2.63 1.34 2.44
N VAL A 278 1.78 0.36 2.14
CA VAL A 278 0.34 0.62 2.00
C VAL A 278 -0.31 0.71 3.38
N THR A 279 -0.82 1.89 3.71
CA THR A 279 -1.38 2.21 5.04
C THR A 279 -2.84 2.67 5.00
N SER A 280 -3.40 2.91 3.82
CA SER A 280 -4.78 3.35 3.61
C SER A 280 -5.63 2.27 2.93
N ASN A 281 -6.93 2.25 3.21
CA ASN A 281 -7.91 1.32 2.62
C ASN A 281 -8.83 2.02 1.61
N ASP A 282 -8.24 2.86 0.76
CA ASP A 282 -8.91 3.67 -0.26
C ASP A 282 -8.12 3.64 -1.58
N GLU A 283 -8.37 4.61 -2.48
CA GLU A 283 -7.72 4.67 -3.79
C GLU A 283 -6.19 4.84 -3.71
N ILE A 284 -5.68 5.56 -2.70
CA ILE A 284 -4.24 5.69 -2.45
C ILE A 284 -3.65 4.34 -2.10
N GLY A 285 -4.34 3.61 -1.21
CA GLY A 285 -3.89 2.29 -0.78
C GLY A 285 -3.81 1.31 -1.94
N TYR A 286 -4.87 1.23 -2.73
CA TYR A 286 -4.93 0.41 -3.93
C TYR A 286 -3.80 0.75 -4.92
N THR A 287 -3.56 2.04 -5.17
CA THR A 287 -2.47 2.49 -6.04
C THR A 287 -1.11 2.02 -5.53
N GLY A 288 -0.88 2.07 -4.21
CA GLY A 288 0.35 1.58 -3.60
C GLY A 288 0.56 0.08 -3.80
N ASP A 289 -0.50 -0.73 -3.66
CA ASP A 289 -0.43 -2.17 -3.89
C ASP A 289 -0.14 -2.50 -5.36
N VAL A 290 -0.78 -1.82 -6.31
CA VAL A 290 -0.53 -1.98 -7.75
C VAL A 290 0.91 -1.60 -8.12
N ILE A 291 1.47 -0.53 -7.53
CA ILE A 291 2.88 -0.16 -7.74
C ILE A 291 3.83 -1.24 -7.24
N ASN A 292 3.53 -1.85 -6.09
CA ASN A 292 4.33 -2.95 -5.56
C ASN A 292 4.31 -4.18 -6.50
N GLU A 293 3.13 -4.56 -7.00
CA GLU A 293 2.98 -5.67 -7.96
C GLU A 293 3.75 -5.39 -9.26
N MET A 294 3.63 -4.18 -9.81
CA MET A 294 4.39 -3.76 -10.98
C MET A 294 5.90 -3.80 -10.73
N THR A 295 6.35 -3.37 -9.55
CA THR A 295 7.77 -3.39 -9.15
C THR A 295 8.30 -4.82 -9.09
N ASP A 296 7.53 -5.75 -8.52
CA ASP A 296 7.90 -7.18 -8.49
C ASP A 296 8.02 -7.76 -9.91
N GLY A 297 7.09 -7.40 -10.81
CA GLY A 297 7.16 -7.80 -12.22
C GLY A 297 8.38 -7.26 -12.96
N LEU A 298 8.82 -6.03 -12.63
CA LEU A 298 10.05 -5.44 -13.19
C LEU A 298 11.31 -6.18 -12.72
N ILE A 299 11.40 -6.51 -11.43
CA ILE A 299 12.52 -7.29 -10.87
C ILE A 299 12.64 -8.64 -11.58
N GLU A 300 11.52 -9.33 -11.78
CA GLU A 300 11.53 -10.65 -12.42
C GLU A 300 11.99 -10.55 -13.88
N ARG A 301 11.50 -9.53 -14.61
CA ARG A 301 11.91 -9.29 -15.98
C ARG A 301 13.41 -8.95 -16.08
N GLU A 302 13.93 -8.15 -15.16
CA GLU A 302 15.37 -7.82 -15.12
C GLU A 302 16.22 -9.07 -14.87
N ARG A 303 15.84 -9.91 -13.91
CA ARG A 303 16.52 -11.20 -13.63
C ARG A 303 16.52 -12.14 -14.84
N MET A 304 15.39 -12.23 -15.52
CA MET A 304 15.26 -13.03 -16.73
C MET A 304 16.20 -12.50 -17.83
N GLN A 305 16.25 -11.17 -18.04
CA GLN A 305 17.15 -10.56 -19.02
C GLN A 305 18.63 -10.79 -18.66
N GLN A 306 19.00 -10.69 -17.38
CA GLN A 306 20.37 -10.95 -16.93
C GLN A 306 20.78 -12.41 -17.18
N SER A 307 19.87 -13.34 -16.92
CA SER A 307 20.10 -14.77 -17.16
C SER A 307 20.25 -15.09 -18.65
N LEU A 308 19.44 -14.47 -19.51
CA LEU A 308 19.56 -14.57 -20.97
C LEU A 308 20.90 -14.00 -21.47
N ASN A 309 21.32 -12.84 -20.96
CA ASN A 309 22.61 -12.23 -21.31
C ASN A 309 23.79 -13.12 -20.88
N LEU A 310 23.72 -13.76 -19.71
CA LEU A 310 24.74 -14.71 -19.27
C LEU A 310 24.78 -15.94 -20.17
N ALA A 311 23.62 -16.48 -20.55
CA ALA A 311 23.54 -17.61 -21.47
C ALA A 311 24.20 -17.26 -22.83
N ARG A 312 23.96 -16.04 -23.33
CA ARG A 312 24.63 -15.51 -24.53
C ARG A 312 26.15 -15.54 -24.39
N GLU A 313 26.67 -15.02 -23.29
CA GLU A 313 28.11 -14.94 -23.03
C GLU A 313 28.75 -16.33 -22.99
N VAL A 314 28.11 -17.28 -22.29
CA VAL A 314 28.56 -18.67 -22.24
C VAL A 314 28.60 -19.26 -23.65
N GLN A 315 27.52 -19.08 -24.42
CA GLN A 315 27.43 -19.61 -25.78
C GLN A 315 28.47 -19.02 -26.73
N GLN A 316 28.69 -17.70 -26.68
CA GLN A 316 29.73 -17.05 -27.49
C GLN A 316 31.14 -17.54 -27.13
N ASN A 317 31.40 -17.85 -25.85
CA ASN A 317 32.67 -18.43 -25.41
C ASN A 317 32.88 -19.87 -25.90
N LEU A 318 31.83 -20.58 -26.30
CA LEU A 318 31.97 -21.92 -26.90
C LEU A 318 32.47 -21.85 -28.35
N LEU A 319 32.17 -20.78 -29.08
CA LEU A 319 32.58 -20.61 -30.48
C LEU A 319 34.08 -20.28 -30.60
N PRO A 320 34.71 -20.56 -31.76
CA PRO A 320 36.12 -20.24 -31.99
C PRO A 320 36.44 -18.75 -31.77
N LYS A 321 37.39 -18.47 -30.86
CA LYS A 321 37.83 -17.09 -30.54
C LYS A 321 38.73 -16.46 -31.60
N SER A 322 39.35 -17.28 -32.44
CA SER A 322 40.23 -16.84 -33.51
C SER A 322 40.04 -17.69 -34.75
N ASN A 323 40.32 -17.06 -35.89
CA ASN A 323 40.39 -17.73 -37.17
C ASN A 323 41.52 -18.77 -37.15
N LEU A 324 41.26 -19.92 -37.78
CA LEU A 324 42.24 -20.98 -37.89
C LEU A 324 43.30 -20.62 -38.93
N LYS A 325 44.58 -20.59 -38.52
CA LYS A 325 45.70 -20.34 -39.43
C LYS A 325 46.28 -21.66 -39.92
N VAL A 326 46.12 -21.93 -41.21
CA VAL A 326 46.63 -23.15 -41.86
C VAL A 326 47.36 -22.76 -43.13
N ASN A 327 48.52 -23.36 -43.37
CA ASN A 327 49.28 -23.09 -44.59
C ASN A 327 48.45 -23.47 -45.84
N GLY A 328 48.28 -22.52 -46.75
CA GLY A 328 47.54 -22.69 -48.00
C GLY A 328 46.04 -22.40 -47.90
N PHE A 329 45.50 -22.04 -46.73
CA PHE A 329 44.08 -21.70 -46.56
C PHE A 329 43.91 -20.41 -45.76
N ASP A 330 43.01 -19.53 -46.22
CA ASP A 330 42.52 -18.37 -45.45
C ASP A 330 41.09 -18.66 -44.99
N ILE A 331 40.91 -18.95 -43.70
CA ILE A 331 39.64 -19.40 -43.13
C ILE A 331 39.18 -18.40 -42.08
N ALA A 332 37.95 -17.90 -42.23
CA ALA A 332 37.31 -17.01 -41.27
C ALA A 332 35.89 -17.49 -40.94
N GLY A 333 35.45 -17.24 -39.71
CA GLY A 333 34.10 -17.55 -39.26
C GLY A 333 33.62 -16.54 -38.22
N LYS A 334 32.35 -16.20 -38.27
CA LYS A 334 31.67 -15.36 -37.27
C LYS A 334 30.22 -15.77 -37.20
N SER A 335 29.68 -15.88 -35.99
CA SER A 335 28.25 -16.02 -35.76
C SER A 335 27.71 -14.74 -35.10
N ILE A 336 26.58 -14.25 -35.59
CA ILE A 336 25.91 -13.05 -35.08
C ILE A 336 24.47 -13.45 -34.79
N TYR A 337 24.14 -13.57 -33.51
CA TYR A 337 22.79 -13.96 -33.09
C TYR A 337 21.80 -12.81 -33.33
N CYS A 338 20.60 -13.15 -33.79
CA CYS A 338 19.46 -12.24 -33.91
C CYS A 338 18.83 -11.91 -32.54
N ASP A 339 18.73 -12.91 -31.67
CA ASP A 339 18.17 -12.81 -30.32
C ASP A 339 19.29 -12.80 -29.23
N GLU A 340 18.92 -12.99 -27.97
CA GLU A 340 19.87 -13.17 -26.87
C GLU A 340 20.73 -14.42 -27.06
N THR A 341 20.26 -15.47 -27.74
CA THR A 341 21.01 -16.71 -28.02
C THR A 341 20.74 -17.19 -29.45
N GLY A 342 21.60 -18.06 -30.02
CA GLY A 342 21.47 -18.52 -31.41
C GLY A 342 21.48 -20.04 -31.58
N GLY A 343 20.89 -20.56 -32.66
CA GLY A 343 21.02 -21.97 -33.07
C GLY A 343 22.31 -22.24 -33.87
N ASP A 344 22.87 -21.19 -34.46
CA ASP A 344 24.03 -21.27 -35.35
C ASP A 344 25.29 -21.73 -34.63
N TYR A 345 25.98 -22.66 -35.27
CA TYR A 345 27.22 -23.27 -34.84
C TYR A 345 28.26 -23.14 -35.94
N TYR A 346 29.48 -22.76 -35.57
CA TYR A 346 30.63 -23.05 -36.41
C TYR A 346 31.81 -23.44 -35.54
N ASP A 347 32.70 -24.26 -36.09
CA ASP A 347 33.86 -24.73 -35.34
C ASP A 347 35.02 -25.18 -36.21
N PHE A 348 36.21 -25.10 -35.63
CA PHE A 348 37.46 -25.62 -36.17
C PHE A 348 37.98 -26.69 -35.22
N ILE A 349 37.96 -27.95 -35.66
CA ILE A 349 38.18 -29.12 -34.81
C ILE A 349 39.39 -29.90 -35.33
N SER A 350 40.35 -30.22 -34.46
CA SER A 350 41.41 -31.16 -34.80
C SER A 350 40.85 -32.59 -34.79
N ILE A 351 40.99 -33.30 -35.90
CA ILE A 351 40.55 -34.69 -36.03
C ILE A 351 41.77 -35.59 -35.82
N GLN A 352 41.69 -36.53 -34.88
CA GLN A 352 42.76 -37.49 -34.65
C GLN A 352 42.70 -38.61 -35.70
N ASP A 353 43.78 -38.77 -36.46
CA ASP A 353 43.95 -39.86 -37.42
C ASP A 353 45.35 -40.45 -37.27
N ALA A 354 45.47 -41.76 -37.55
CA ALA A 354 46.58 -42.62 -37.12
C ALA A 354 47.97 -42.11 -37.50
N ASP A 355 48.12 -41.32 -38.57
CA ASP A 355 49.43 -40.84 -39.05
C ASP A 355 49.46 -39.38 -39.59
N LYS A 356 48.33 -38.64 -39.58
CA LYS A 356 48.25 -37.28 -40.15
C LYS A 356 47.36 -36.36 -39.31
N GLN A 357 47.77 -35.10 -39.13
CA GLN A 357 46.86 -34.09 -38.57
C GLN A 357 45.79 -33.73 -39.62
N LYS A 358 44.53 -33.92 -39.23
CA LYS A 358 43.36 -33.50 -40.01
C LYS A 358 42.66 -32.35 -39.30
N ILE A 359 42.12 -31.43 -40.09
CA ILE A 359 41.34 -30.30 -39.63
C ILE A 359 39.91 -30.48 -40.13
N GLY A 360 38.96 -30.45 -39.20
CA GLY A 360 37.53 -30.41 -39.42
C GLY A 360 37.00 -28.98 -39.36
N VAL A 361 36.18 -28.61 -40.33
CA VAL A 361 35.37 -27.38 -40.30
C VAL A 361 33.92 -27.80 -40.18
N ALA A 362 33.25 -27.34 -39.12
CA ALA A 362 31.83 -27.56 -38.89
C ALA A 362 31.08 -26.25 -39.05
N ILE A 363 29.93 -26.29 -39.72
CA ILE A 363 28.93 -25.23 -39.72
C ILE A 363 27.58 -25.91 -39.53
N GLY A 364 26.78 -25.46 -38.59
CA GLY A 364 25.45 -26.02 -38.38
C GLY A 364 24.44 -24.97 -37.93
N ASP A 365 23.18 -25.28 -38.14
CA ASP A 365 22.04 -24.47 -37.71
C ASP A 365 21.01 -25.39 -37.06
N VAL A 366 20.63 -25.05 -35.83
CA VAL A 366 19.64 -25.79 -35.06
C VAL A 366 18.25 -25.29 -35.40
N SER A 367 17.33 -26.20 -35.66
CA SER A 367 15.92 -25.88 -35.88
C SER A 367 15.32 -25.13 -34.68
N GLY A 368 14.76 -23.94 -34.95
CA GLY A 368 14.14 -23.07 -33.92
C GLY A 368 15.05 -21.91 -33.50
N HIS A 369 14.68 -21.23 -32.42
CA HIS A 369 15.44 -20.09 -31.89
C HIS A 369 15.32 -20.02 -30.36
N GLY A 370 16.14 -19.18 -29.73
CA GLY A 370 16.17 -19.00 -28.28
C GLY A 370 16.99 -20.04 -27.51
N ILE A 371 16.72 -20.17 -26.21
CA ILE A 371 17.57 -20.94 -25.28
C ILE A 371 17.66 -22.43 -25.65
N SER A 372 16.55 -23.04 -26.09
CA SER A 372 16.53 -24.48 -26.40
C SER A 372 17.44 -24.84 -27.58
N SER A 373 17.42 -24.04 -28.66
CA SER A 373 18.32 -24.25 -29.79
C SER A 373 19.78 -24.00 -29.42
N ALA A 374 20.03 -23.01 -28.55
CA ALA A 374 21.35 -22.72 -28.02
C ALA A 374 21.94 -23.85 -27.17
N LEU A 375 21.13 -24.48 -26.33
CA LEU A 375 21.53 -25.65 -25.54
C LEU A 375 21.85 -26.85 -26.44
N LEU A 376 21.01 -27.12 -27.45
CA LEU A 376 21.28 -28.20 -28.39
C LEU A 376 22.56 -27.93 -29.20
N MET A 377 22.82 -26.69 -29.61
CA MET A 377 24.08 -26.32 -30.24
C MET A 377 25.29 -26.65 -29.35
N ALA A 378 25.24 -26.32 -28.07
CA ALA A 378 26.31 -26.61 -27.12
C ALA A 378 26.53 -28.14 -26.96
N THR A 379 25.45 -28.92 -26.89
CA THR A 379 25.48 -30.40 -26.82
C THR A 379 26.09 -31.00 -28.09
N VAL A 380 25.68 -30.52 -29.27
CA VAL A 380 26.20 -30.97 -30.56
C VAL A 380 27.70 -30.69 -30.64
N ARG A 381 28.12 -29.46 -30.30
CA ARG A 381 29.54 -29.08 -30.26
C ARG A 381 30.34 -30.00 -29.35
N SER A 382 29.86 -30.24 -28.13
CA SER A 382 30.55 -31.10 -27.15
C SER A 382 30.73 -32.50 -27.71
N SER A 383 29.64 -33.10 -28.20
CA SER A 383 29.61 -34.45 -28.76
C SER A 383 30.51 -34.57 -29.98
N LEU A 384 30.50 -33.58 -30.88
CA LEU A 384 31.33 -33.54 -32.07
C LEU A 384 32.81 -33.43 -31.73
N ARG A 385 33.20 -32.52 -30.82
CA ARG A 385 34.60 -32.36 -30.38
C ARG A 385 35.12 -33.60 -29.68
N GLN A 386 34.32 -34.20 -28.80
CA GLN A 386 34.67 -35.45 -28.12
C GLN A 386 34.82 -36.59 -29.11
N ARG A 387 33.91 -36.73 -30.09
CA ARG A 387 33.99 -37.83 -31.04
C ARG A 387 35.15 -37.64 -32.03
N ALA A 388 35.43 -36.40 -32.44
CA ALA A 388 36.53 -36.07 -33.35
C ALA A 388 37.92 -36.26 -32.73
N SER A 389 38.04 -36.25 -31.40
CA SER A 389 39.29 -36.58 -30.70
C SER A 389 39.60 -38.08 -30.66
N LEU A 390 38.73 -38.93 -31.21
CA LEU A 390 38.95 -40.36 -31.36
C LEU A 390 39.09 -40.73 -32.84
N PRO A 391 39.84 -41.80 -33.19
CA PRO A 391 39.99 -42.24 -34.58
C PRO A 391 38.66 -42.47 -35.31
N GLY A 392 38.58 -42.05 -36.57
CA GLY A 392 37.41 -42.26 -37.41
C GLY A 392 37.39 -41.41 -38.69
N SER A 393 36.67 -41.88 -39.71
CA SER A 393 36.33 -41.05 -40.87
C SER A 393 35.30 -39.99 -40.49
N THR A 394 35.21 -38.90 -41.25
CA THR A 394 34.21 -37.84 -41.05
C THR A 394 32.78 -38.39 -41.04
N ALA A 395 32.46 -39.32 -41.96
CA ALA A 395 31.17 -39.99 -42.01
C ALA A 395 30.86 -40.76 -40.71
N ARG A 396 31.86 -41.47 -40.15
CA ARG A 396 31.68 -42.21 -38.91
C ARG A 396 31.49 -41.28 -37.71
N ILE A 397 32.28 -40.21 -37.63
CA ILE A 397 32.15 -39.19 -36.58
C ILE A 397 30.73 -38.61 -36.55
N ILE A 398 30.21 -38.16 -37.70
CA ILE A 398 28.86 -37.59 -37.78
C ILE A 398 27.78 -38.63 -37.51
N THR A 399 27.94 -39.87 -37.99
CA THR A 399 26.97 -40.95 -37.73
C THR A 399 26.86 -41.25 -36.24
N ASP A 400 28.01 -41.32 -35.54
CA ASP A 400 28.06 -41.60 -34.10
C ASP A 400 27.40 -40.46 -33.31
N VAL A 401 27.71 -39.21 -33.65
CA VAL A 401 27.10 -38.01 -33.02
C VAL A 401 25.59 -37.95 -33.28
N ASN A 402 25.16 -38.18 -34.53
CA ASN A 402 23.74 -38.18 -34.89
C ASN A 402 22.95 -39.24 -34.14
N ARG A 403 23.50 -40.46 -33.99
CA ARG A 403 22.83 -41.54 -33.26
C ARG A 403 22.60 -41.17 -31.79
N GLN A 404 23.56 -40.51 -31.17
CA GLN A 404 23.43 -40.03 -29.79
C GLN A 404 22.37 -38.93 -29.70
N LEU A 405 22.47 -37.90 -30.54
CA LEU A 405 21.56 -36.75 -30.49
C LEU A 405 20.11 -37.13 -30.77
N VAL A 406 19.85 -38.07 -31.69
CA VAL A 406 18.49 -38.54 -31.99
C VAL A 406 17.80 -39.08 -30.74
N GLN A 407 18.53 -39.76 -29.83
CA GLN A 407 17.96 -40.27 -28.58
C GLN A 407 17.60 -39.14 -27.61
N ASP A 408 18.36 -38.03 -27.63
CA ASP A 408 18.15 -36.89 -26.74
C ASP A 408 17.02 -35.95 -27.21
N VAL A 409 16.69 -35.96 -28.51
CA VAL A 409 15.74 -35.00 -29.13
C VAL A 409 14.51 -35.65 -29.76
N GLU A 410 14.32 -36.97 -29.60
CA GLU A 410 13.20 -37.72 -30.19
C GLU A 410 11.84 -37.09 -29.84
N ASP A 411 11.65 -36.75 -28.57
CA ASP A 411 10.39 -36.16 -28.07
C ASP A 411 10.18 -34.70 -28.51
N SER A 412 11.27 -33.93 -28.65
CA SER A 412 11.18 -32.50 -29.00
C SER A 412 11.12 -32.27 -30.51
N GLY A 413 11.57 -33.25 -31.32
CA GLY A 413 11.69 -33.13 -32.76
C GLY A 413 12.73 -32.11 -33.24
N GLN A 414 13.55 -31.57 -32.33
CA GLN A 414 14.59 -30.61 -32.68
C GLN A 414 15.75 -31.31 -33.39
N PHE A 415 16.37 -30.63 -34.36
CA PHE A 415 17.52 -31.17 -35.08
C PHE A 415 18.52 -30.07 -35.44
N MET A 416 19.75 -30.45 -35.77
CA MET A 416 20.74 -29.54 -36.35
C MET A 416 21.01 -29.96 -37.80
N THR A 417 20.85 -29.01 -38.73
CA THR A 417 21.40 -29.17 -40.08
C THR A 417 22.87 -28.82 -40.03
N MET A 418 23.76 -29.76 -40.34
CA MET A 418 25.21 -29.54 -40.24
C MET A 418 25.94 -29.89 -41.54
N PHE A 419 26.86 -29.01 -41.92
CA PHE A 419 27.93 -29.28 -42.86
C PHE A 419 29.24 -29.55 -42.11
N PHE A 420 29.86 -30.70 -42.34
CA PHE A 420 31.13 -31.08 -41.72
C PHE A 420 32.14 -31.54 -42.79
N PHE A 421 33.24 -30.79 -42.91
CA PHE A 421 34.29 -31.03 -43.89
C PHE A 421 35.62 -31.32 -43.18
N GLY A 422 36.31 -32.39 -43.58
CA GLY A 422 37.62 -32.75 -43.04
C GLY A 422 38.70 -32.73 -44.12
N THR A 423 39.82 -32.05 -43.87
CA THR A 423 40.97 -32.00 -44.78
C THR A 423 42.28 -32.36 -44.07
N ILE A 424 43.26 -32.85 -44.82
CA ILE A 424 44.60 -33.20 -44.33
C ILE A 424 45.51 -31.97 -44.49
N THR A 425 46.20 -31.57 -43.43
CA THR A 425 47.27 -30.57 -43.53
C THR A 425 48.59 -31.26 -43.87
N GLN A 426 49.24 -30.83 -44.96
CA GLN A 426 50.59 -31.31 -45.26
C GLN A 426 51.58 -30.78 -44.21
N LYS A 427 52.30 -31.69 -43.54
CA LYS A 427 53.53 -31.33 -42.81
C LYS A 427 54.54 -30.79 -43.81
N LYS A 428 55.25 -29.71 -43.46
CA LYS A 428 56.45 -29.23 -44.17
C LYS A 428 57.29 -30.42 -44.62
N ALA A 429 57.64 -30.49 -45.91
CA ALA A 429 58.92 -31.07 -46.27
C ALA A 429 59.98 -30.21 -45.57
N THR A 430 60.67 -30.80 -44.59
CA THR A 430 61.87 -30.23 -44.00
C THR A 430 62.83 -29.95 -45.15
N VAL A 431 63.20 -28.69 -45.34
CA VAL A 431 64.37 -28.32 -46.17
C VAL A 431 65.57 -28.26 -45.25
#